data_AF-A0A2W0AHK3-F1
#
_entry.id   AF-A0A2W0AHK3-F1
#
_cell.length_a   1.000
_cell.length_b   1.000
_cell.length_c   1.000
_cell.angle_alpha   90.00
_cell.angle_beta   90.00
_cell.angle_gamma   90.00
#
_symmetry.space_group_name_H-M   'P 1'
#
loop_
_entity.id
_entity.type
_entity.pdbx_description
1 polymer ?
#
loop_
_entity_poly.entity_id
_entity_poly.type
_entity_poly.pdbx_seq_one_letter_code
_entity_poly.pdbx_strand_id
1 'polypeptide(L)' 'MHIEAVPAKNPSFWTKETRIEQAYAKVGNFWLPTSNRSSSAIRLGGHAYFTIDYQDYQITAATPLGTTSNVADHR' A
#
# COMPACT_ATOMS: atom_id res chain seq x y z
N MET A 1 -8.80 0.98 -4.36
CA MET A 1 -7.71 1.34 -5.29
C MET A 1 -6.83 0.12 -5.47
N HIS A 2 -6.43 -0.19 -6.69
CA HIS A 2 -5.55 -1.32 -7.01
C HIS A 2 -4.32 -0.81 -7.76
N ILE A 3 -3.15 -1.34 -7.43
CA ILE A 3 -1.87 -0.96 -8.02
C ILE A 3 -1.12 -2.22 -8.41
N GLU A 4 -0.65 -2.26 -9.65
CA GLU A 4 0.29 -3.27 -10.13
C GLU A 4 1.70 -2.67 -10.19
N ALA A 5 2.69 -3.42 -9.73
CA ALA A 5 4.06 -2.97 -9.66
C ALA A 5 5.06 -4.10 -9.93
N VAL A 6 6.27 -3.68 -10.29
CA VAL A 6 7.45 -4.53 -10.37
C VAL A 6 8.57 -3.91 -9.53
N PRO A 7 9.50 -4.69 -8.99
CA PRO A 7 10.66 -4.13 -8.30
C PRO A 7 11.47 -3.22 -9.24
N ALA A 8 11.90 -2.06 -8.75
CA ALA A 8 12.74 -1.16 -9.51
C ALA A 8 14.15 -1.73 -9.78
N LYS A 9 14.57 -2.74 -9.01
CA LYS A 9 15.84 -3.47 -9.14
C LYS A 9 15.62 -4.94 -8.86
N ASN A 10 16.50 -5.79 -9.40
CA ASN A 10 16.48 -7.22 -9.11
C ASN A 10 16.65 -7.45 -7.59
N PRO A 11 15.69 -8.12 -6.93
CA PRO A 11 15.74 -8.30 -5.49
C PRO A 11 16.79 -9.33 -5.06
N SER A 12 17.20 -10.25 -5.95
CA SER A 12 18.32 -11.19 -5.74
C SER A 12 18.82 -11.81 -7.06
N PHE A 13 19.96 -12.51 -7.03
CA PHE A 13 20.44 -13.29 -8.19
C PHE A 13 19.46 -14.41 -8.60
N TRP A 14 18.79 -15.02 -7.61
CA TRP A 14 17.90 -16.16 -7.80
C TRP A 14 16.54 -15.77 -8.38
N THR A 15 16.14 -14.51 -8.24
CA THR A 15 14.86 -14.00 -8.73
C THR A 15 15.00 -13.51 -10.17
N LYS A 16 14.27 -14.13 -11.10
CA LYS A 16 14.24 -13.72 -12.50
C LYS A 16 13.31 -12.53 -12.72
N GLU A 17 12.13 -12.58 -12.11
CA GLU A 17 11.11 -11.53 -12.17
C GLU A 17 10.20 -11.62 -10.95
N THR A 18 9.57 -10.50 -10.61
CA THR A 18 8.53 -10.42 -9.57
C THR A 18 7.44 -9.47 -10.03
N ARG A 19 6.18 -9.89 -9.88
CA ARG A 19 4.99 -9.02 -9.98
C ARG A 19 4.40 -8.81 -8.60
N ILE A 20 3.92 -7.60 -8.35
CA ILE A 20 3.32 -7.21 -7.08
C ILE A 20 1.98 -6.55 -7.36
N GLU A 21 0.96 -6.99 -6.66
CA GLU A 21 -0.40 -6.45 -6.69
C GLU A 21 -0.73 -5.93 -5.29
N GLN A 22 -1.11 -4.66 -5.22
CA GLN A 22 -1.46 -4.00 -3.98
C GLN A 22 -2.90 -3.49 -4.06
N ALA A 23 -3.70 -3.85 -3.08
CA ALA A 23 -5.04 -3.33 -2.92
C ALA A 23 -5.08 -2.39 -1.72
N TYR A 24 -5.86 -1.33 -1.87
CA TYR A 24 -6.12 -0.32 -0.85
C TYR A 24 -7.62 -0.11 -0.74
N ALA A 25 -8.09 0.03 0.49
CA ALA A 25 -9.45 0.44 0.80
C ALA A 25 -9.43 1.72 1.62
N LYS A 26 -10.53 2.48 1.54
CA LYS A 26 -10.70 3.65 2.37
C LYS A 26 -11.16 3.21 3.75
N VAL A 27 -10.41 3.58 4.79
CA VAL A 27 -10.75 3.38 6.20
C VAL A 27 -10.75 4.75 6.86
N GLY A 28 -11.91 5.19 7.35
CA GLY A 28 -12.10 6.58 7.79
C GLY A 28 -11.75 7.58 6.66
N ASN A 29 -10.82 8.48 6.95
CA ASN A 29 -10.34 9.50 5.99
C ASN A 29 -9.08 9.07 5.22
N PHE A 30 -8.61 7.83 5.39
CA PHE A 30 -7.33 7.36 4.85
C PHE A 30 -7.54 6.23 3.86
N TRP A 31 -6.66 6.15 2.86
CA TRP A 31 -6.50 4.94 2.06
C TRP A 31 -5.45 4.06 2.72
N LEU A 32 -5.85 2.88 3.18
CA LEU A 32 -4.98 1.92 3.85
C LEU A 32 -4.85 0.65 3.00
N PRO A 33 -3.68 -0.01 2.98
CA PRO A 33 -3.50 -1.23 2.23
C PRO A 33 -4.37 -2.35 2.81
N THR A 34 -4.99 -3.14 1.97
CA THR A 34 -5.78 -4.32 2.37
C THR A 34 -5.10 -5.61 2.01
N SER A 35 -4.32 -5.62 0.93
CA SER A 35 -3.53 -6.79 0.56
C SER A 35 -2.30 -6.42 -0.24
N ASN A 36 -1.23 -7.20 -0.06
CA ASN A 36 -0.06 -7.22 -0.93
C ASN A 36 0.20 -8.65 -1.39
N ARG A 37 0.03 -8.91 -2.68
CA ARG A 37 0.29 -10.22 -3.31
C ARG A 37 1.48 -10.09 -4.22
N SER A 38 2.43 -11.01 -4.14
CA SER A 38 3.54 -11.07 -5.08
C SER A 38 3.73 -12.47 -5.62
N SER A 39 4.10 -12.52 -6.90
CA SER A 39 4.49 -13.75 -7.60
C SER A 39 5.89 -13.55 -8.17
N SER A 40 6.80 -14.48 -7.88
CA SER A 40 8.19 -14.39 -8.32
C SER A 40 8.61 -15.65 -9.06
N ALA A 41 9.21 -15.50 -10.23
CA ALA A 41 9.86 -16.60 -10.91
C ALA A 41 11.30 -16.75 -10.38
N ILE A 42 11.62 -17.93 -9.88
CA ILE A 42 12.92 -18.27 -9.28
C ILE A 42 13.68 -19.18 -10.23
N ARG A 43 14.95 -18.84 -10.50
CA ARG A 43 15.79 -19.52 -11.51
C ARG A 43 15.91 -21.02 -11.28
N LEU A 44 16.02 -21.44 -10.02
CA LEU A 44 16.03 -22.84 -9.59
C LEU A 44 15.01 -22.96 -8.46
N GLY A 45 13.81 -23.48 -8.74
CA GLY A 45 12.76 -23.62 -7.73
C GLY A 45 11.34 -23.24 -8.18
N GLY A 46 11.16 -22.75 -9.42
CA GLY A 46 9.83 -22.49 -9.97
C GLY A 46 9.26 -21.14 -9.52
N HIS A 47 8.02 -21.11 -9.04
CA HIS A 47 7.34 -19.87 -8.64
C HIS A 47 7.17 -19.78 -7.13
N ALA A 48 7.49 -18.62 -6.57
CA ALA A 48 7.20 -18.27 -5.19
C ALA A 48 6.02 -17.30 -5.15
N TYR A 49 5.07 -17.56 -4.26
CA TYR A 49 3.92 -16.69 -4.01
C TYR A 49 3.97 -16.21 -2.57
N PHE A 50 3.75 -14.92 -2.37
CA PHE A 50 3.73 -14.30 -1.05
C PHE A 50 2.52 -13.38 -0.95
N THR A 51 1.76 -13.53 0.13
CA THR A 51 0.54 -12.76 0.38
C THR A 51 0.58 -12.20 1.79
N ILE A 52 0.27 -10.92 1.91
CA ILE A 52 -0.07 -10.28 3.17
C ILE A 52 -1.49 -9.76 3.06
N ASP A 53 -2.35 -10.16 3.98
CA ASP A 53 -3.69 -9.61 4.13
C ASP A 53 -3.73 -8.76 5.41
N TYR A 54 -4.07 -7.48 5.25
CA TYR A 54 -4.11 -6.51 6.34
C TYR A 54 -5.54 -6.28 6.78
N GLN A 55 -5.80 -6.42 8.07
CA GLN A 55 -7.14 -6.38 8.66
C GLN A 55 -7.15 -5.56 9.94
N ASP A 56 -8.35 -5.27 10.43
CA ASP A 56 -8.61 -4.72 11.76
C ASP A 56 -7.90 -3.40 12.07
N TYR A 57 -7.80 -2.52 11.06
CA TYR A 57 -7.28 -1.17 11.25
C TYR A 57 -8.08 -0.40 12.31
N GLN A 58 -7.38 0.12 13.31
CA GLN A 58 -7.92 1.06 14.28
C GLN A 58 -7.29 2.44 14.07
N ILE A 59 -8.12 3.40 13.66
CA ILE A 59 -7.71 4.81 13.59
C ILE A 59 -7.89 5.38 15.00
N THR A 60 -6.78 5.58 15.72
CA THR A 60 -6.82 6.00 17.13
C THR A 60 -6.95 7.51 17.32
N ALA A 61 -6.62 8.30 16.29
CA ALA A 61 -6.83 9.74 16.25
C ALA A 61 -6.85 10.23 14.79
N ALA A 62 -7.66 11.25 14.48
CA ALA A 62 -7.58 11.98 13.22
C ALA A 62 -8.10 13.41 13.40
N THR A 63 -7.21 14.39 13.25
CA THR A 63 -7.55 15.82 13.29
C THR A 63 -8.04 16.26 11.89
N PRO A 64 -9.12 17.04 11.78
CA PRO A 64 -9.70 17.44 10.50
C PRO A 64 -8.74 18.26 9.63
N LEU A 65 -8.79 18.04 8.31
CA LEU A 65 -8.23 18.97 7.34
C LEU A 65 -9.15 20.20 7.26
N GLY A 66 -8.84 21.19 8.08
CA GLY A 66 -9.50 22.49 8.11
C GLY A 66 -8.85 23.43 9.11
N THR A 67 -7.92 24.27 8.64
CA THR A 67 -7.65 25.57 9.27
C THR A 67 -7.89 26.65 8.24
N THR A 68 -9.15 26.89 7.89
CA THR A 68 -9.58 28.21 7.40
C THR A 68 -10.05 29.02 8.58
N SER A 69 -9.11 29.42 9.46
CA SER A 69 -9.36 30.51 10.39
C SER A 69 -9.25 31.80 9.59
N ASN A 70 -10.35 32.21 8.96
CA ASN A 70 -10.46 33.54 8.39
C ASN A 70 -10.61 34.53 9.55
N VAL A 71 -9.49 34.93 10.16
CA VAL A 71 -9.45 36.01 11.16
C VAL A 71 -9.28 37.32 10.39
N ALA A 72 -10.37 37.79 9.80
CA ALA A 72 -10.48 39.12 9.22
C ALA A 72 -11.92 39.62 9.39
N ASP A 73 -12.38 39.76 10.64
CA ASP A 73 -13.52 40.63 10.92
C ASP A 73 -13.46 41.17 12.35
N HIS A 74 -12.70 42.24 12.56
CA HIS A 74 -12.95 43.22 13.62
C HIS A 74 -12.74 44.62 13.03
N ARG A 75 -13.86 45.22 12.62
CA ARG A 75 -14.03 46.67 12.51
C ARG A 75 -14.29 47.27 13.88
#